data_AF-A0A2K3M5B5-F1
#
_entry.id   AF-A0A2K3M5B5-F1
#
_cell.length_a   1.000
_cell.length_b   1.000
_cell.length_c   1.000
_cell.angle_alpha   90.00
_cell.angle_beta   90.00
_cell.angle_gamma   90.00
#
_symmetry.space_group_name_H-M   'P 1'
#
loop_
_entity.id
_entity.type
_entity.pdbx_description
1 polymer ?
#
loop_
_entity_poly.entity_id
_entity_poly.type
_entity_poly.pdbx_seq_one_letter_code
_entity_poly.pdbx_strand_id
1 'polypeptide(L)'
;MVKEVEQDEADGGMPGETFTDYRPSKLSIGPPHPDPIVETSSLSAVQPPEPTYVPKIKDELEYFKTLSCLQIETVVYASQRHLQHIPDGTRAGFFIGDGAGVGKGRTVAGLIWENWNNGRKKALWISIGSDLKFDARRDLDDMGASCIDVHALNKLPYTKLDSETVGVRDGVIFSTYSSLIASSSKGRSRMQQLVQWCGPGFDGLIIFDECHKAKNLVPEKNMKPTKTGKAVLDIQ
;
A
#
# COMPACT_ATOMS: atom_id res chain seq x y z
N MET A 1 -50.14 18.69 -20.76
CA MET A 1 -48.79 18.52 -21.33
C MET A 1 -47.87 18.11 -20.19
N VAL A 2 -47.70 16.81 -20.02
CA VAL A 2 -46.75 16.23 -19.05
C VAL A 2 -45.49 15.95 -19.87
N LYS A 3 -44.36 16.53 -19.44
CA LYS A 3 -43.05 16.26 -20.04
C LYS A 3 -42.63 14.87 -19.59
N GLU A 4 -42.57 13.93 -20.53
CA GLU A 4 -41.80 12.70 -20.38
C GLU A 4 -40.31 13.07 -20.31
N VAL A 5 -39.67 12.65 -19.23
CA VAL A 5 -38.22 12.70 -19.09
C VAL A 5 -37.73 11.33 -19.56
N GLU A 6 -37.03 11.31 -20.69
CA GLU A 6 -36.38 10.12 -21.22
C GLU A 6 -35.43 9.54 -20.15
N GLN A 7 -35.61 8.25 -19.86
CA GLN A 7 -34.76 7.44 -19.02
C GLN A 7 -33.38 7.31 -19.68
N ASP A 8 -32.34 7.82 -19.01
CA ASP A 8 -30.97 7.46 -19.36
C ASP A 8 -30.77 5.95 -19.11
N GLU A 9 -30.31 5.29 -20.17
CA GLU A 9 -30.04 3.85 -20.25
C GLU A 9 -29.01 3.42 -19.19
N ALA A 10 -29.46 2.55 -18.29
CA ALA A 10 -28.59 1.78 -17.42
C ALA A 10 -27.84 0.73 -18.25
N ASP A 11 -26.56 0.99 -18.56
CA ASP A 11 -25.68 0.02 -19.22
C ASP A 11 -24.75 -0.68 -18.21
N GLY A 12 -24.81 -2.02 -18.20
CA GLY A 12 -23.62 -2.84 -17.98
C GLY A 12 -23.55 -3.81 -16.78
N GLY A 13 -24.55 -3.90 -15.89
CA GLY A 13 -24.53 -4.88 -14.79
C GLY A 13 -25.15 -6.22 -15.16
N MET A 14 -24.43 -7.34 -14.98
CA MET A 14 -25.00 -8.70 -15.14
C MET A 14 -26.25 -8.87 -14.25
N PRO A 15 -27.34 -9.50 -14.73
CA PRO A 15 -28.54 -9.69 -13.92
C PRO A 15 -28.25 -10.64 -12.74
N GLY A 16 -28.16 -10.11 -11.52
CA GLY A 16 -28.02 -10.91 -10.29
C GLY A 16 -27.11 -10.34 -9.20
N GLU A 17 -26.28 -9.34 -9.49
CA GLU A 17 -25.41 -8.73 -8.46
C GLU A 17 -26.06 -7.48 -7.88
N THR A 18 -26.71 -7.62 -6.72
CA THR A 18 -27.18 -6.48 -5.93
C THR A 18 -25.99 -5.87 -5.18
N PHE A 19 -25.71 -4.59 -5.42
CA PHE A 19 -24.71 -3.81 -4.67
C PHE A 19 -25.34 -3.20 -3.42
N THR A 20 -24.57 -3.12 -2.33
CA THR A 20 -24.95 -2.48 -1.07
C THR A 20 -23.97 -1.38 -0.73
N ASP A 21 -24.45 -0.27 -0.19
CA ASP A 21 -23.60 0.81 0.32
C ASP A 21 -22.67 0.29 1.42
N TYR A 22 -21.37 0.49 1.24
CA TYR A 22 -20.36 0.07 2.19
C TYR A 22 -20.07 1.17 3.21
N ARG A 23 -20.08 0.79 4.49
CA ARG A 23 -19.47 1.56 5.57
C ARG A 23 -18.84 0.61 6.58
N PRO A 24 -17.69 0.98 7.18
CA PRO A 24 -17.11 0.22 8.29
C PRO A 24 -18.18 -0.09 9.35
N SER A 25 -18.40 -1.38 9.62
CA SER A 25 -19.43 -1.81 10.58
C SER A 25 -18.94 -1.83 12.03
N LYS A 26 -17.62 -1.91 12.23
CA LYS A 26 -16.97 -2.07 13.55
C LYS A 26 -16.16 -0.87 14.00
N LEU A 27 -15.94 0.11 13.14
CA LEU A 27 -15.15 1.30 13.44
C LEU A 27 -15.95 2.57 13.14
N SER A 28 -15.94 3.49 14.10
CA SER A 28 -16.64 4.78 14.02
C SER A 28 -15.68 5.97 14.02
N ILE A 29 -14.52 5.81 13.36
CA ILE A 29 -13.46 6.83 13.29
C ILE A 29 -13.41 7.44 11.88
N GLY A 30 -13.27 8.76 11.81
CA GLY A 30 -13.09 9.51 10.57
C GLY A 30 -14.38 9.85 9.82
N PRO A 31 -14.31 10.76 8.82
CA PRO A 31 -15.43 11.14 7.99
C PRO A 31 -15.84 10.02 7.01
N PRO A 32 -17.07 10.04 6.47
CA PRO A 32 -17.43 9.21 5.32
C PRO A 32 -16.48 9.40 4.14
N HIS A 33 -16.33 8.35 3.31
CA HIS A 33 -15.60 8.48 2.05
C HIS A 33 -16.30 9.51 1.14
N PRO A 34 -15.55 10.38 0.42
CA PRO A 34 -16.13 11.43 -0.43
C PRO A 34 -16.99 10.86 -1.56
N ASP A 35 -16.55 9.75 -2.16
CA ASP A 35 -17.31 9.03 -3.17
C ASP A 35 -18.13 7.88 -2.55
N PRO A 36 -19.32 7.55 -3.10
CA PRO A 36 -20.09 6.38 -2.70
C PRO A 36 -19.26 5.11 -2.87
N ILE A 37 -19.13 4.33 -1.79
CA ILE A 37 -18.47 3.03 -1.82
C ILE A 37 -19.56 1.97 -1.72
N VAL A 38 -19.46 0.95 -2.55
CA VAL A 38 -20.37 -0.18 -2.56
C VAL A 38 -19.58 -1.49 -2.50
N GLU A 39 -20.23 -2.52 -1.97
CA GLU A 39 -19.77 -3.90 -2.03
C GLU A 39 -20.88 -4.81 -2.56
N THR A 40 -20.51 -6.04 -2.95
CA THR A 40 -21.52 -7.03 -3.34
C THR A 40 -22.30 -7.49 -2.12
N SER A 41 -23.59 -7.81 -2.29
CA SER A 41 -24.43 -8.32 -1.19
C SER A 41 -23.90 -9.61 -0.56
N SER A 42 -23.09 -10.38 -1.29
CA SER A 42 -22.42 -11.57 -0.76
C SER A 42 -21.27 -11.23 0.20
N LEU A 43 -20.53 -10.15 -0.05
CA LEU A 43 -19.48 -9.68 0.84
C LEU A 43 -20.07 -9.05 2.10
N SER A 44 -21.15 -8.25 1.96
CA SER A 44 -21.80 -7.58 3.09
C SER A 44 -22.42 -8.55 4.12
N ALA A 45 -22.71 -9.79 3.70
CA ALA A 45 -23.21 -10.84 4.57
C ALA A 45 -22.16 -11.40 5.56
N VAL A 46 -20.87 -11.14 5.31
CA VAL A 46 -19.77 -11.63 6.14
C VAL A 46 -19.25 -10.50 7.03
N GLN A 47 -19.27 -10.73 8.34
CA GLN A 47 -18.73 -9.75 9.29
C GLN A 47 -17.20 -9.79 9.29
N PRO A 48 -16.52 -8.62 9.27
CA PRO A 48 -15.07 -8.56 9.42
C PRO A 48 -14.63 -9.03 10.82
N PRO A 49 -13.35 -9.39 11.04
CA PRO A 49 -12.84 -9.70 12.38
C PRO A 49 -13.00 -8.51 13.35
N GLU A 50 -12.95 -8.73 14.66
CA GLU A 50 -12.99 -7.61 15.62
C GLU A 50 -11.72 -6.74 15.54
N PRO A 51 -11.85 -5.40 15.45
CA PRO A 51 -10.72 -4.50 15.54
C PRO A 51 -10.24 -4.40 16.98
N THR A 52 -9.01 -4.84 17.24
CA THR A 52 -8.31 -4.78 18.53
C THR A 52 -7.17 -3.78 18.53
N TYR A 53 -6.74 -3.30 17.36
CA TYR A 53 -5.64 -2.35 17.23
C TYR A 53 -6.14 -0.91 17.36
N VAL A 54 -5.45 -0.11 18.17
CA VAL A 54 -5.70 1.35 18.28
C VAL A 54 -4.52 2.07 17.61
N PRO A 55 -4.75 2.79 16.49
CA PRO A 55 -3.68 3.52 15.81
C PRO A 55 -3.03 4.55 16.71
N LYS A 56 -1.69 4.64 16.67
CA LYS A 56 -0.95 5.67 17.38
C LYS A 56 -1.26 7.07 16.85
N ILE A 57 -1.60 7.16 15.57
CA ILE A 57 -2.03 8.41 14.91
C ILE A 57 -3.53 8.71 15.07
N LYS A 58 -4.28 7.97 15.91
CA LYS A 58 -5.75 8.09 16.02
C LYS A 58 -6.23 9.53 16.23
N ASP A 59 -5.63 10.25 17.19
CA ASP A 59 -6.08 11.60 17.54
C ASP A 59 -5.85 12.59 16.38
N GLU A 60 -4.76 12.42 15.62
CA GLU A 60 -4.49 13.18 14.40
C GLU A 60 -5.52 12.88 13.31
N LEU A 61 -5.86 11.61 13.11
CA LEU A 61 -6.88 11.20 12.13
C LEU A 61 -8.27 11.78 12.47
N GLU A 62 -8.65 11.82 13.74
CA GLU A 62 -9.94 12.38 14.19
C GLU A 62 -9.98 13.90 14.06
N TYR A 63 -8.89 14.57 14.40
CA TYR A 63 -8.81 16.03 14.39
C TYR A 63 -8.69 16.57 12.96
N PHE A 64 -7.72 16.09 12.18
CA PHE A 64 -7.43 16.61 10.84
C PHE A 64 -8.30 15.97 9.75
N LYS A 65 -8.88 14.79 10.01
CA LYS A 65 -9.76 14.09 9.07
C LYS A 65 -9.10 13.82 7.71
N THR A 66 -7.81 13.49 7.73
CA THR A 66 -6.98 13.26 6.53
C THR A 66 -7.36 11.99 5.77
N LEU A 67 -7.95 11.00 6.46
CA LEU A 67 -8.45 9.75 5.88
C LEU A 67 -9.95 9.57 6.13
N SER A 68 -10.63 8.95 5.18
CA SER A 68 -12.01 8.49 5.36
C SER A 68 -12.11 7.27 6.27
N CYS A 69 -13.29 7.00 6.82
CA CYS A 69 -13.54 5.87 7.72
C CYS A 69 -13.14 4.52 7.11
N LEU A 70 -13.40 4.30 5.81
CA LEU A 70 -12.95 3.12 5.05
C LEU A 70 -11.42 2.96 5.10
N GLN A 71 -10.70 4.05 4.81
CA GLN A 71 -9.25 4.02 4.78
C GLN A 71 -8.65 3.81 6.17
N ILE A 72 -9.26 4.41 7.20
CA ILE A 72 -8.87 4.20 8.60
C ILE A 72 -9.11 2.76 9.03
N GLU A 73 -10.23 2.16 8.63
CA GLU A 73 -10.52 0.74 8.89
C GLU A 73 -9.43 -0.17 8.31
N THR A 74 -9.00 0.09 7.07
CA THR A 74 -7.88 -0.63 6.47
C THR A 74 -6.58 -0.42 7.24
N VAL A 75 -6.27 0.80 7.71
CA VAL A 75 -5.09 1.06 8.55
C VAL A 75 -5.13 0.24 9.84
N VAL A 76 -6.29 0.16 10.50
CA VAL A 76 -6.49 -0.62 11.73
C VAL A 76 -6.25 -2.11 11.48
N TYR A 77 -6.95 -2.70 10.50
CA TYR A 77 -6.82 -4.14 10.24
C TYR A 77 -5.45 -4.54 9.72
N ALA A 78 -4.83 -3.73 8.86
CA ALA A 78 -3.48 -4.00 8.40
C ALA A 78 -2.47 -3.94 9.56
N SER A 79 -2.56 -2.92 10.43
CA SER A 79 -1.68 -2.81 11.59
C SER A 79 -1.89 -3.96 12.57
N GLN A 80 -3.13 -4.37 12.82
CA GLN A 80 -3.47 -5.56 13.61
C GLN A 80 -2.87 -6.84 13.01
N ARG A 81 -3.01 -7.01 11.70
CA ARG A 81 -2.50 -8.19 11.00
C ARG A 81 -0.97 -8.25 11.07
N HIS A 82 -0.29 -7.11 10.95
CA HIS A 82 1.17 -7.00 11.06
C HIS A 82 1.73 -7.35 12.45
N LEU A 83 0.89 -7.44 13.50
CA LEU A 83 1.32 -7.95 14.81
C LEU A 83 1.41 -9.49 14.85
N GLN A 84 0.83 -10.17 13.87
CA GLN A 84 0.77 -11.63 13.81
C GLN A 84 1.90 -12.18 12.95
N HIS A 85 2.38 -13.37 13.31
CA HIS A 85 3.33 -14.14 12.52
C HIS A 85 2.65 -15.42 12.04
N ILE A 86 2.92 -15.82 10.80
CA ILE A 86 2.42 -17.08 10.24
C ILE A 86 3.33 -18.25 10.69
N PRO A 87 2.97 -19.53 10.45
CA PRO A 87 3.68 -20.68 11.05
C PRO A 87 5.19 -20.78 10.78
N ASP A 88 5.68 -20.20 9.68
CA ASP A 88 7.12 -20.16 9.36
C ASP A 88 7.89 -19.07 10.12
N GLY A 89 7.21 -18.31 10.98
CA GLY A 89 7.78 -17.22 11.78
C GLY A 89 7.87 -15.88 11.05
N THR A 90 7.47 -15.79 9.78
CA THR A 90 7.41 -14.51 9.06
C THR A 90 6.21 -13.68 9.50
N ARG A 91 6.35 -12.35 9.43
CA ARG A 91 5.24 -11.43 9.71
C ARG A 91 4.15 -11.62 8.66
N ALA A 92 2.90 -11.66 9.11
CA ALA A 92 1.78 -11.69 8.21
C ALA A 92 1.68 -10.42 7.35
N GLY A 93 1.50 -10.59 6.04
CA GLY A 93 1.16 -9.49 5.14
C GLY A 93 -0.33 -9.13 5.18
N PHE A 94 -0.65 -8.00 4.55
CA PHE A 94 -2.02 -7.52 4.35
C PHE A 94 -2.21 -7.13 2.87
N PHE A 95 -3.34 -7.52 2.29
CA PHE A 95 -3.66 -7.23 0.89
C PHE A 95 -4.84 -6.28 0.80
N ILE A 96 -4.65 -5.14 0.13
CA ILE A 96 -5.71 -4.15 -0.11
C ILE A 96 -6.28 -4.40 -1.50
N GLY A 97 -7.44 -5.05 -1.54
CA GLY A 97 -8.14 -5.46 -2.77
C GLY A 97 -9.16 -4.45 -3.29
N ASP A 98 -9.26 -3.27 -2.69
CA ASP A 98 -10.28 -2.29 -3.03
C ASP A 98 -10.16 -1.78 -4.47
N GLY A 99 -11.29 -1.40 -5.05
CA GLY A 99 -11.40 -0.86 -6.41
C GLY A 99 -10.54 0.38 -6.67
N ALA A 100 -10.43 0.78 -7.93
CA ALA A 100 -9.83 2.07 -8.27
C ALA A 100 -10.68 3.23 -7.68
N GLY A 101 -10.04 4.34 -7.33
CA GLY A 101 -10.73 5.53 -6.83
C GLY A 101 -10.89 5.62 -5.31
N VAL A 102 -10.76 4.53 -4.54
CA VAL A 102 -10.92 4.55 -3.06
C VAL A 102 -9.77 5.23 -2.29
N GLY A 103 -8.77 5.76 -2.99
CA GLY A 103 -7.61 6.42 -2.38
C GLY A 103 -6.61 5.47 -1.70
N LYS A 104 -6.34 4.30 -2.28
CA LYS A 104 -5.35 3.33 -1.75
C LYS A 104 -3.97 3.94 -1.43
N GLY A 105 -3.50 4.89 -2.26
CA GLY A 105 -2.23 5.59 -2.03
C GLY A 105 -2.22 6.37 -0.70
N ARG A 106 -3.31 7.06 -0.36
CA ARG A 106 -3.49 7.71 0.95
C ARG A 106 -3.57 6.70 2.08
N THR A 107 -4.23 5.55 1.90
CA THR A 107 -4.24 4.46 2.89
C THR A 107 -2.82 3.95 3.18
N VAL A 108 -2.01 3.73 2.13
CA VAL A 108 -0.60 3.34 2.25
C VAL A 108 0.21 4.43 2.97
N ALA A 109 0.01 5.70 2.62
CA ALA A 109 0.65 6.82 3.32
C ALA A 109 0.27 6.85 4.82
N GLY A 110 -0.98 6.56 5.16
CA GLY A 110 -1.45 6.41 6.54
C GLY A 110 -0.76 5.25 7.27
N LEU A 111 -0.56 4.11 6.61
CA LEU A 111 0.20 2.99 7.16
C LEU A 111 1.68 3.35 7.39
N ILE A 112 2.30 4.07 6.46
CA ILE A 112 3.67 4.57 6.63
C ILE A 112 3.74 5.53 7.82
N TRP A 113 2.78 6.46 7.94
CA TRP A 113 2.73 7.42 9.04
C TRP A 113 2.51 6.75 10.40
N GLU A 114 1.65 5.74 10.46
CA GLU A 114 1.45 4.93 11.65
C GLU A 114 2.74 4.17 12.04
N ASN A 115 3.41 3.54 11.08
CA ASN A 115 4.67 2.82 11.36
C ASN A 115 5.79 3.79 11.77
N TRP A 116 5.84 4.97 11.17
CA TRP A 116 6.76 6.04 11.55
C TRP A 116 6.57 6.44 13.02
N ASN A 117 5.33 6.63 13.46
CA ASN A 117 5.02 6.94 14.85
C ASN A 117 5.31 5.78 15.80
N ASN A 118 5.30 4.54 15.31
CA ASN A 118 5.77 3.36 16.05
C ASN A 118 7.31 3.17 16.03
N GLY A 119 8.06 4.12 15.47
CA GLY A 119 9.53 4.07 15.45
C GLY A 119 10.12 3.28 14.27
N ARG A 120 9.27 2.73 13.39
CA ARG A 120 9.69 2.05 12.16
C ARG A 120 9.90 3.10 11.07
N LYS A 121 11.12 3.66 11.03
CA LYS A 121 11.46 4.84 10.21
C LYS A 121 11.88 4.53 8.77
N LYS A 122 11.81 3.28 8.32
CA LYS A 122 12.21 2.87 6.98
C LYS A 122 11.05 2.15 6.29
N ALA A 123 10.72 2.56 5.07
CA ALA A 123 9.75 1.87 4.24
C ALA A 123 10.24 1.73 2.79
N LEU A 124 9.87 0.63 2.15
CA LEU A 124 10.04 0.41 0.72
C LEU A 124 8.69 0.56 0.04
N TRP A 125 8.58 1.45 -0.95
CA TRP A 125 7.38 1.59 -1.78
C TRP A 125 7.74 1.19 -3.21
N ILE A 126 7.26 0.04 -3.63
CA ILE A 126 7.56 -0.57 -4.93
C ILE A 126 6.33 -0.45 -5.82
N SER A 127 6.46 0.27 -6.93
CA SER A 127 5.36 0.49 -7.88
C SER A 127 5.80 0.19 -9.32
N ILE A 128 4.97 0.55 -10.29
CA ILE A 128 5.17 0.20 -11.71
C ILE A 128 5.98 1.25 -12.49
N GLY A 129 5.93 2.51 -12.07
CA GLY A 129 6.57 3.64 -12.75
C GLY A 129 7.29 4.57 -11.78
N SER A 130 8.39 5.16 -12.22
CA SER A 130 9.18 6.07 -11.36
C SER A 130 8.46 7.38 -11.03
N ASP A 131 7.54 7.80 -11.90
CA ASP A 131 6.85 9.09 -11.76
C ASP A 131 5.77 9.03 -10.68
N LEU A 132 5.27 7.82 -10.34
CA LEU A 132 4.36 7.57 -9.22
C LEU A 132 4.99 7.91 -7.86
N LYS A 133 6.29 8.22 -7.82
CA LYS A 133 6.93 8.84 -6.65
C LYS A 133 6.25 10.16 -6.28
N PHE A 134 5.83 10.96 -7.26
CA PHE A 134 5.18 12.25 -6.99
C PHE A 134 3.81 12.04 -6.35
N ASP A 135 3.06 11.02 -6.77
CA ASP A 135 1.84 10.58 -6.11
C ASP A 135 2.11 10.12 -4.67
N ALA A 136 3.12 9.26 -4.46
CA ALA A 136 3.50 8.81 -3.11
C ALA A 136 3.90 9.97 -2.19
N ARG A 137 4.61 10.98 -2.71
CA ARG A 137 4.94 12.21 -1.98
C ARG A 137 3.68 13.01 -1.63
N ARG A 138 2.80 13.25 -2.61
CA ARG A 138 1.52 13.94 -2.40
C ARG A 138 0.69 13.24 -1.34
N ASP A 139 0.57 11.92 -1.41
CA ASP A 139 -0.25 11.15 -0.48
C ASP A 139 0.32 11.21 0.96
N LEU A 140 1.64 11.24 1.14
CA LEU A 140 2.26 11.49 2.44
C LEU A 140 2.05 12.94 2.93
N ASP A 141 2.07 13.92 2.02
CA ASP A 141 1.79 15.32 2.38
C ASP A 141 0.34 15.53 2.81
N ASP A 142 -0.61 14.88 2.12
CA ASP A 142 -2.03 14.86 2.48
C ASP A 142 -2.26 14.24 3.88
N MET A 143 -1.39 13.33 4.31
CA MET A 143 -1.38 12.76 5.66
C MET A 143 -0.72 13.66 6.72
N GLY A 144 -0.13 14.79 6.33
CA GLY A 144 0.69 15.62 7.22
C GLY A 144 2.09 15.05 7.47
N ALA A 145 2.49 13.97 6.78
CA ALA A 145 3.77 13.28 6.93
C ALA A 145 4.88 13.91 6.05
N SER A 146 4.93 15.24 5.97
CA SER A 146 5.91 15.98 5.16
C SER A 146 7.35 15.80 5.65
N CYS A 147 7.54 15.39 6.91
CA CYS A 147 8.85 15.09 7.48
C CYS A 147 9.49 13.77 6.98
N ILE A 148 8.73 12.90 6.31
CA ILE A 148 9.23 11.62 5.80
C ILE A 148 9.72 11.82 4.38
N ASP A 149 11.03 11.81 4.12
CA ASP A 149 11.53 11.96 2.75
C ASP A 149 11.15 10.77 1.84
N VAL A 150 10.94 11.06 0.56
CA VAL A 150 10.75 10.04 -0.49
C VAL A 150 11.94 10.08 -1.44
N HIS A 151 12.73 9.00 -1.49
CA HIS A 151 13.93 8.90 -2.30
C HIS A 151 13.70 8.01 -3.51
N ALA A 152 13.96 8.53 -4.71
CA ALA A 152 13.82 7.77 -5.95
C ALA A 152 15.04 6.86 -6.12
N LEU A 153 14.89 5.54 -5.98
CA LEU A 153 16.02 4.60 -6.06
C LEU A 153 16.80 4.76 -7.38
N ASN A 154 16.08 4.96 -8.49
CA ASN A 154 16.69 5.12 -9.82
C ASN A 154 17.55 6.40 -9.97
N LYS A 155 17.38 7.41 -9.11
CA LYS A 155 18.21 8.62 -9.08
C LYS A 155 19.39 8.52 -8.11
N LEU A 156 19.40 7.49 -7.26
CA LEU A 156 20.48 7.26 -6.30
C LEU A 156 21.61 6.44 -6.94
N PRO A 157 22.88 6.69 -6.59
CA PRO A 157 24.01 5.91 -7.06
C PRO A 157 23.90 4.45 -6.58
N TYR A 158 24.62 3.52 -7.21
CA TYR A 158 24.68 2.11 -6.81
C TYR A 158 25.60 1.87 -5.59
N THR A 159 25.78 2.83 -4.70
CA THR A 159 26.59 2.72 -3.46
C THR A 159 25.70 2.37 -2.25
N LYS A 160 26.23 2.36 -1.02
CA LYS A 160 25.38 2.17 0.16
C LYS A 160 24.48 3.39 0.36
N LEU A 161 23.18 3.20 0.55
CA LEU A 161 22.21 4.30 0.64
C LEU A 161 22.40 5.14 1.91
N ASP A 162 22.83 4.50 3.00
CA ASP A 162 23.11 5.11 4.30
C ASP A 162 24.55 5.63 4.46
N SER A 163 25.36 5.56 3.40
CA SER A 163 26.72 6.12 3.41
C SER A 163 26.71 7.63 3.60
N GLU A 164 27.81 8.20 4.09
CA GLU A 164 27.96 9.66 4.26
C GLU A 164 27.72 10.46 2.96
N THR A 165 27.98 9.85 1.80
CA THR A 165 27.81 10.51 0.50
C THR A 165 26.35 10.50 0.01
N VAL A 166 25.56 9.49 0.37
CA VAL A 166 24.16 9.36 -0.07
C VAL A 166 23.18 9.84 1.00
N GLY A 167 23.48 9.58 2.27
CA GLY A 167 22.82 10.17 3.43
C GLY A 167 21.42 9.65 3.74
N VAL A 168 20.91 8.64 3.03
CA VAL A 168 19.55 8.14 3.21
C VAL A 168 19.52 7.16 4.38
N ARG A 169 19.18 7.66 5.58
CA ARG A 169 19.17 6.87 6.82
C ARG A 169 17.79 6.37 7.21
N ASP A 170 16.76 7.08 6.81
CA ASP A 170 15.34 6.80 7.06
C ASP A 170 14.50 7.35 5.90
N GLY A 171 13.18 7.22 5.99
CA GLY A 171 12.24 7.66 4.98
C GLY A 171 11.68 6.52 4.12
N VAL A 172 11.18 6.88 2.94
CA VAL A 172 10.66 5.96 1.95
C VAL A 172 11.64 5.84 0.79
N ILE A 173 12.12 4.63 0.51
CA ILE A 173 12.74 4.35 -0.78
C ILE A 173 11.65 3.98 -1.77
N PHE A 174 11.44 4.85 -2.75
CA PHE A 174 10.54 4.59 -3.86
C PHE A 174 11.30 3.87 -4.98
N SER A 175 10.82 2.70 -5.37
CA SER A 175 11.43 1.84 -6.38
C SER A 175 10.38 1.36 -7.38
N THR A 176 10.83 0.89 -8.53
CA THR A 176 9.98 0.18 -9.48
C THR A 176 10.24 -1.32 -9.44
N TYR A 177 9.26 -2.12 -9.84
CA TYR A 177 9.46 -3.56 -10.08
C TYR A 177 10.62 -3.86 -11.06
N SER A 178 10.82 -3.00 -12.06
CA SER A 178 11.94 -3.10 -12.99
C SER A 178 13.28 -2.75 -12.34
N SER A 179 13.30 -1.82 -11.39
CA SER A 179 14.51 -1.45 -10.65
C SER A 179 15.00 -2.59 -9.76
N LEU A 180 14.11 -3.41 -9.19
CA LEU A 180 14.50 -4.54 -8.32
C LEU A 180 15.48 -5.52 -9.00
N ILE A 181 15.31 -5.74 -10.31
CA ILE A 181 16.14 -6.65 -11.10
C ILE A 181 17.32 -5.95 -11.79
N ALA A 182 17.47 -4.63 -11.61
CA ALA A 182 18.53 -3.84 -12.22
C ALA A 182 19.87 -4.03 -11.49
N SER A 183 20.96 -3.98 -12.26
CA SER A 183 22.32 -4.06 -11.76
C SER A 183 23.22 -3.06 -12.49
N SER A 184 24.24 -2.56 -11.78
CA SER A 184 25.29 -1.73 -12.37
C SER A 184 26.25 -2.54 -13.23
N SER A 185 27.04 -1.86 -14.05
CA SER A 185 28.14 -2.46 -14.83
C SER A 185 29.19 -3.17 -13.96
N LYS A 186 29.32 -2.77 -12.69
CA LYS A 186 30.22 -3.37 -11.70
C LYS A 186 29.57 -4.55 -10.93
N GLY A 187 28.40 -5.03 -11.37
CA GLY A 187 27.74 -6.21 -10.81
C GLY A 187 26.91 -5.98 -9.53
N ARG A 188 26.86 -4.74 -9.01
CA ARG A 188 26.06 -4.43 -7.82
C ARG A 188 24.59 -4.26 -8.18
N SER A 189 23.70 -5.04 -7.56
CA SER A 189 22.26 -5.02 -7.83
C SER A 189 21.51 -4.02 -6.94
N ARG A 190 20.36 -3.53 -7.44
CA ARG A 190 19.44 -2.72 -6.62
C ARG A 190 18.83 -3.51 -5.49
N MET A 191 18.51 -4.79 -5.70
CA MET A 191 18.02 -5.68 -4.65
C MET A 191 18.97 -5.71 -3.44
N GLN A 192 20.25 -6.01 -3.68
CA GLN A 192 21.27 -6.04 -2.62
C GLN A 192 21.42 -4.70 -1.91
N GLN A 193 21.30 -3.59 -2.66
CA GLN A 193 21.34 -2.25 -2.11
C GLN A 193 20.15 -1.98 -1.17
N LEU A 194 18.94 -2.40 -1.54
CA LEU A 194 17.75 -2.26 -0.70
C LEU A 194 17.83 -3.11 0.56
N VAL A 195 18.21 -4.39 0.43
CA VAL A 195 18.40 -5.31 1.57
C VAL A 195 19.46 -4.76 2.53
N GLN A 196 20.57 -4.24 2.00
CA GLN A 196 21.60 -3.59 2.82
C GLN A 196 21.06 -2.36 3.57
N TRP A 197 20.23 -1.53 2.93
CA TRP A 197 19.67 -0.34 3.56
C TRP A 197 18.63 -0.68 4.62
N CYS A 198 17.81 -1.71 4.39
CA CYS A 198 16.88 -2.24 5.39
C CYS A 198 17.66 -2.71 6.63
N GLY A 199 18.78 -3.40 6.40
CA GLY A 199 19.67 -3.87 7.46
C GLY A 199 19.11 -5.06 8.23
N PRO A 200 19.90 -5.63 9.16
CA PRO A 200 19.44 -6.72 10.01
C PRO A 200 18.34 -6.23 10.95
N GLY A 201 17.32 -7.06 11.18
CA GLY A 201 16.20 -6.71 12.07
C GLY A 201 15.27 -5.63 11.51
N PHE A 202 15.25 -5.45 10.18
CA PHE A 202 14.29 -4.57 9.53
C PHE A 202 12.86 -4.92 9.95
N ASP A 203 12.16 -3.93 10.49
CA ASP A 203 10.79 -4.06 11.02
C ASP A 203 9.80 -3.13 10.29
N GLY A 204 10.25 -2.51 9.20
CA GLY A 204 9.50 -1.52 8.43
C GLY A 204 8.51 -2.12 7.44
N LEU A 205 7.84 -1.26 6.69
CA LEU A 205 6.89 -1.68 5.65
C LEU A 205 7.60 -1.95 4.32
N ILE A 206 7.20 -3.03 3.66
CA ILE A 206 7.45 -3.27 2.24
C ILE A 206 6.09 -3.23 1.54
N ILE A 207 5.90 -2.22 0.70
CA ILE A 207 4.66 -1.99 -0.02
C ILE A 207 4.85 -2.38 -1.48
N PHE A 208 4.00 -3.28 -1.94
CA PHE A 208 3.86 -3.63 -3.36
C PHE A 208 2.61 -2.95 -3.90
N ASP A 209 2.80 -1.76 -4.46
CA ASP A 209 1.76 -1.03 -5.14
C ASP A 209 1.53 -1.60 -6.54
N GLU A 210 0.30 -1.62 -7.01
CA GLU A 210 -0.10 -2.29 -8.25
C GLU A 210 0.41 -3.74 -8.34
N CYS A 211 0.35 -4.49 -7.23
CA CYS A 211 1.06 -5.79 -7.09
C CYS A 211 0.63 -6.88 -8.09
N HIS A 212 -0.54 -6.75 -8.72
CA HIS A 212 -0.92 -7.62 -9.83
C HIS A 212 0.04 -7.49 -11.04
N LYS A 213 0.82 -6.40 -11.12
CA LYS A 213 1.90 -6.19 -12.08
C LYS A 213 3.25 -6.78 -11.65
N ALA A 214 3.35 -7.40 -10.47
CA ALA A 214 4.57 -8.05 -9.96
C ALA A 214 5.06 -9.24 -10.82
N LYS A 215 4.32 -9.60 -11.89
CA LYS A 215 4.60 -10.63 -12.90
C LYS A 215 4.70 -12.06 -12.35
N ASN A 216 4.17 -13.00 -13.13
CA ASN A 216 4.03 -14.44 -12.86
C ASN A 216 5.13 -15.07 -11.97
N LEU A 217 4.91 -15.07 -10.65
CA LEU A 217 5.72 -15.82 -9.68
C LEU A 217 5.34 -17.31 -9.69
N VAL A 218 4.04 -17.60 -9.82
CA VAL A 218 3.50 -18.94 -10.05
C VAL A 218 3.07 -19.03 -11.52
N PRO A 219 3.94 -19.51 -12.41
CA PRO A 219 3.63 -19.63 -13.83
C PRO A 219 2.62 -20.76 -14.09
N GLU A 220 1.88 -20.65 -15.20
CA GLU A 220 1.14 -21.78 -15.78
C GLU A 220 2.09 -22.95 -16.10
N LYS A 221 1.56 -24.17 -16.25
CA LYS A 221 2.35 -25.39 -16.51
C LYS A 221 3.37 -25.15 -17.64
N ASN A 222 4.63 -25.50 -17.37
CA ASN A 222 5.80 -25.39 -18.26
C ASN A 222 6.43 -24.00 -18.45
N MET A 223 5.99 -22.97 -17.73
CA MET A 223 6.63 -21.64 -17.76
C MET A 223 7.54 -21.43 -16.54
N LYS A 224 8.60 -20.62 -16.67
CA LYS A 224 9.49 -20.24 -15.55
C LYS A 224 9.00 -18.94 -14.90
N PRO A 225 9.15 -18.76 -13.58
CA PRO A 225 8.83 -17.51 -12.93
C PRO A 225 9.65 -16.36 -13.52
N THR A 226 9.03 -15.19 -13.65
CA THR A 226 9.75 -14.01 -14.13
C THR A 226 10.81 -13.55 -13.13
N LYS A 227 11.88 -12.89 -13.60
CA LYS A 227 12.90 -12.31 -12.71
C LYS A 227 12.29 -11.33 -11.71
N THR A 228 11.29 -10.57 -12.13
CA THR A 228 10.55 -9.62 -11.27
C THR A 228 9.78 -10.35 -10.19
N GLY A 229 9.00 -11.39 -10.54
CA GLY A 229 8.25 -12.17 -9.56
C GLY A 229 9.17 -12.79 -8.51
N LYS A 230 10.31 -13.37 -8.94
CA LYS A 230 11.33 -13.88 -8.00
C LYS A 230 11.89 -12.78 -7.10
N ALA A 231 12.26 -11.63 -7.66
CA ALA A 231 12.76 -10.51 -6.85
C ALA A 231 11.73 -9.99 -5.82
N VAL A 232 10.43 -10.03 -6.14
CA VAL A 232 9.37 -9.69 -5.20
C VAL A 232 9.24 -10.73 -4.10
N LEU A 233 9.43 -12.02 -4.39
CA LEU A 233 9.49 -13.06 -3.36
C LEU A 233 10.74 -12.92 -2.50
N ASP A 234 11.90 -12.69 -3.11
CA ASP A 234 13.20 -12.67 -2.44
C ASP A 234 13.39 -11.47 -1.48
N ILE A 235 12.62 -10.39 -1.64
CA ILE A 235 12.71 -9.19 -0.78
C ILE A 235 11.79 -9.26 0.45
N GLN A 236 10.84 -10.20 0.47
CA GLN A 236 9.94 -10.44 1.62
C GLN A 236 10.66 -11.26 2.69
#